data_AF-A0A1M6JLE3-F1
#
_entry.id   AF-A0A1M6JLE3-F1
#
_cell.length_a   1.000
_cell.length_b   1.000
_cell.length_c   1.000
_cell.angle_alpha   90.00
_cell.angle_beta   90.00
_cell.angle_gamma   90.00
#
_symmetry.space_group_name_H-M   'P 1'
#
loop_
_entity.id
_entity.type
_entity.pdbx_description
1 polymer ?
#
loop_
_entity_poly.entity_id
_entity_poly.type
_entity_poly.pdbx_seq_one_letter_code
_entity_poly.pdbx_strand_id
1 'polypeptide(L)'
;MKTAKLDKLREQIAAIKAEIVSVERAQLTTPEIEARVDGFIQEMKRTVANDVLDSAGTLTYINQLGSGAGNWPVVGSWMHARPAIGFAMAVTLNPEAFRAMVLEAALKELNGGRQEHATGRVELVEQLRGKLRLLERDEEAEVLRLEESGIDALRRADADPAVVLGLAA
;
A
#
# COMPACT_ATOMS: atom_id res chain seq x y z
N MET A 1 -23.53 37.73 -8.47
CA MET A 1 -22.06 37.81 -8.66
C MET A 1 -21.25 37.69 -7.36
N LYS A 2 -21.79 38.04 -6.18
CA LYS A 2 -20.99 38.08 -4.93
C LYS A 2 -20.61 36.71 -4.34
N THR A 3 -21.30 35.61 -4.71
CA THR A 3 -20.99 34.25 -4.22
C THR A 3 -20.07 33.44 -5.14
N ALA A 4 -19.82 33.89 -6.37
CA ALA A 4 -19.06 33.12 -7.37
C ALA A 4 -17.63 32.77 -6.93
N LYS A 5 -17.02 33.61 -6.08
CA LYS A 5 -15.70 33.33 -5.49
C LYS A 5 -15.78 32.19 -4.45
N LEU A 6 -16.81 32.20 -3.60
CA LEU A 6 -17.05 31.16 -2.60
C LEU A 6 -17.34 29.81 -3.29
N ASP A 7 -18.19 29.82 -4.32
CA ASP A 7 -18.52 28.61 -5.10
C ASP A 7 -17.26 28.02 -5.74
N LYS A 8 -16.40 28.86 -6.32
CA LYS A 8 -15.11 28.43 -6.88
C LYS A 8 -14.17 27.82 -5.83
N LEU A 9 -14.09 28.40 -4.63
CA LEU A 9 -13.27 27.84 -3.54
C LEU A 9 -13.79 26.45 -3.13
N ARG A 10 -15.11 26.28 -3.06
CA ARG A 10 -15.73 24.99 -2.72
C ARG A 10 -15.46 23.93 -3.77
N GLU A 11 -15.55 24.28 -5.05
CA GLU A 11 -15.17 23.39 -6.15
C GLU A 11 -13.70 22.96 -6.05
N GLN A 12 -12.80 23.90 -5.74
CA GLN A 12 -11.37 23.61 -5.55
C GLN A 12 -11.12 22.71 -4.34
N ILE A 13 -11.81 22.94 -3.22
CA ILE A 13 -11.71 22.10 -2.03
C ILE A 13 -12.20 20.68 -2.32
N ALA A 14 -13.35 20.54 -2.97
CA ALA A 14 -13.88 19.23 -3.37
C ALA A 14 -12.90 18.49 -4.29
N ALA A 15 -12.29 19.20 -5.25
CA ALA A 15 -11.28 18.64 -6.14
C ALA A 15 -10.03 18.17 -5.38
N ILE A 16 -9.50 18.97 -4.43
CA ILE A 16 -8.36 18.56 -3.61
C ILE A 16 -8.70 17.37 -2.70
N LYS A 17 -9.89 17.35 -2.09
CA LYS A 17 -10.33 16.21 -1.27
C LYS A 17 -10.41 14.92 -2.11
N ALA A 18 -10.95 15.00 -3.32
CA ALA A 18 -10.98 13.86 -4.25
C ALA A 18 -9.56 13.42 -4.67
N GLU A 19 -8.66 14.37 -4.90
CA GLU A 19 -7.26 14.11 -5.25
C GLU A 19 -6.50 13.40 -4.11
N ILE A 20 -6.69 13.83 -2.86
CA ILE A 20 -6.11 13.16 -1.68
C ILE A 20 -6.54 11.69 -1.63
N VAL A 21 -7.85 11.42 -1.77
CA VAL A 21 -8.37 10.05 -1.77
C VAL A 21 -7.81 9.24 -2.94
N SER A 22 -7.66 9.86 -4.12
CA SER A 22 -7.06 9.24 -5.30
C SER A 22 -5.61 8.82 -5.05
N VAL A 23 -4.80 9.71 -4.45
CA VAL A 23 -3.39 9.43 -4.12
C VAL A 23 -3.26 8.38 -3.02
N GLU A 24 -4.09 8.46 -1.97
CA GLU A 24 -4.08 7.48 -0.87
C GLU A 24 -4.40 6.06 -1.38
N ARG A 25 -5.35 5.94 -2.30
CA ARG A 25 -5.79 4.67 -2.90
C ARG A 25 -5.01 4.27 -4.14
N ALA A 26 -4.03 5.07 -4.58
CA ALA A 26 -3.24 4.74 -5.75
C ALA A 26 -2.57 3.36 -5.58
N GLN A 27 -2.35 2.65 -6.66
CA GLN A 27 -1.61 1.40 -6.62
C GLN A 27 -0.10 1.68 -6.66
N LEU A 28 0.71 0.68 -6.29
CA LEU A 28 2.16 0.80 -6.43
C LEU A 28 2.53 0.86 -7.92
N THR A 29 3.68 1.47 -8.22
CA THR A 29 4.21 1.46 -9.57
C THR A 29 4.67 0.05 -9.96
N THR A 30 4.63 -0.27 -11.26
CA THR A 30 5.08 -1.58 -11.75
C THR A 30 6.50 -1.96 -11.26
N PRO A 31 7.51 -1.07 -11.29
CA PRO A 31 8.84 -1.39 -10.75
C PRO A 31 8.84 -1.74 -9.25
N GLU A 32 7.99 -1.09 -8.44
CA GLU A 32 7.88 -1.39 -7.02
C GLU A 32 7.15 -2.72 -6.75
N ILE A 33 6.17 -3.07 -7.60
CA ILE A 33 5.51 -4.37 -7.58
C ILE A 33 6.53 -5.46 -7.90
N GLU A 34 7.32 -5.28 -8.96
CA GLU A 34 8.40 -6.19 -9.34
C GLU A 34 9.42 -6.36 -8.21
N ALA A 35 9.91 -5.24 -7.64
CA ALA A 35 10.84 -5.28 -6.52
C ALA A 35 10.27 -6.02 -5.30
N ARG A 36 8.96 -5.89 -5.04
CA ARG A 36 8.30 -6.59 -3.94
C ARG A 36 8.17 -8.10 -4.19
N VAL A 37 7.87 -8.50 -5.42
CA VAL A 37 7.85 -9.91 -5.83
C VAL A 37 9.24 -10.52 -5.73
N ASP A 38 10.25 -9.80 -6.22
CA ASP A 38 11.65 -10.24 -6.17
C ASP A 38 12.14 -10.36 -4.72
N GLY A 39 11.82 -9.38 -3.87
CA GLY A 39 12.10 -9.42 -2.43
C GLY A 39 11.43 -10.61 -1.74
N PHE A 40 10.18 -10.92 -2.10
CA PHE A 40 9.47 -12.09 -1.56
C PHE A 40 10.14 -13.41 -1.96
N ILE A 41 10.57 -13.55 -3.22
CA ILE A 41 11.29 -14.75 -3.68
C ILE A 41 12.60 -14.92 -2.90
N GLN A 42 13.34 -13.83 -2.65
CA GLN A 42 14.56 -13.89 -1.84
C GLN A 42 14.28 -14.29 -0.39
N GLU A 43 13.19 -13.81 0.20
CA GLU A 43 12.77 -14.21 1.53
C GLU A 43 12.42 -15.71 1.62
N MET A 44 11.75 -16.25 0.59
CA MET A 44 11.46 -17.69 0.52
C MET A 44 12.73 -18.52 0.40
N LYS A 45 13.71 -18.08 -0.42
CA LYS A 45 15.03 -18.72 -0.51
C LYS A 45 15.75 -18.73 0.84
N ARG A 46 15.72 -17.61 1.55
CA ARG A 46 16.31 -17.49 2.90
C ARG A 46 15.63 -18.41 3.90
N THR A 47 14.30 -18.47 3.87
CA THR A 47 13.50 -19.34 4.74
C THR A 47 13.87 -20.81 4.54
N VAL A 48 13.94 -21.27 3.28
CA VAL A 48 14.37 -22.64 2.96
C VAL A 48 15.80 -22.89 3.40
N ALA A 49 16.72 -21.96 3.16
CA ALA A 49 18.13 -22.10 3.56
C ALA A 49 18.28 -22.23 5.09
N ASN A 50 17.62 -21.36 5.86
CA ASN A 50 17.66 -21.41 7.32
C ASN A 50 17.07 -22.73 7.85
N ASP A 51 15.96 -23.17 7.29
CA ASP A 51 15.27 -24.36 7.73
C ASP A 51 16.03 -25.67 7.37
N VAL A 52 16.73 -25.69 6.24
CA VAL A 52 17.68 -26.77 5.89
C VAL A 52 18.86 -26.79 6.86
N LEU A 53 19.41 -25.62 7.22
CA LEU A 53 20.51 -25.51 8.19
C LEU A 53 20.08 -25.95 9.60
N ASP A 54 18.89 -25.55 10.04
CA ASP A 54 18.31 -25.97 11.33
C ASP A 54 18.04 -27.48 11.34
N SER A 55 17.69 -28.05 10.19
CA SER A 55 17.48 -29.49 10.02
C SER A 55 18.79 -30.26 9.82
N ALA A 56 19.93 -29.60 9.56
CA ALA A 56 21.22 -30.27 9.46
C ALA A 56 21.62 -30.98 10.77
N GLY A 57 21.15 -30.46 11.91
CA GLY A 57 21.28 -31.13 13.22
C GLY A 57 20.50 -32.45 13.33
N THR A 58 19.56 -32.72 12.43
CA THR A 58 18.88 -34.04 12.31
C THR A 58 19.59 -34.98 11.34
N LEU A 59 20.41 -34.45 10.42
CA LEU A 59 21.27 -35.26 9.53
C LEU A 59 22.48 -35.87 10.26
N THR A 60 22.83 -35.34 11.44
CA THR A 60 23.92 -35.88 12.28
C THR A 60 23.51 -37.12 13.08
N TYR A 61 22.22 -37.46 13.12
CA TYR A 61 21.72 -38.67 13.76
C TYR A 61 21.16 -39.64 12.71
N ILE A 62 21.95 -40.65 12.34
CA ILE A 62 21.47 -41.79 11.56
C ILE A 62 20.58 -42.64 12.47
N ASN A 63 19.26 -42.51 12.37
CA ASN A 63 18.35 -43.57 12.80
C ASN A 63 17.92 -44.37 11.58
N GLN A 64 18.67 -45.46 11.35
CA GLN A 64 18.31 -46.65 10.57
C GLN A 64 17.38 -46.40 9.37
N LEU A 65 17.93 -45.91 8.26
CA LEU A 65 17.34 -46.19 6.95
C LEU A 65 17.69 -47.63 6.58
N GLY A 66 16.75 -48.53 6.82
CA GLY A 66 16.73 -49.84 6.19
C GLY A 66 16.99 -49.68 4.69
N SER A 67 17.93 -50.48 4.22
CA SER A 67 18.37 -50.57 2.83
C SER A 67 17.18 -50.65 1.86
N GLY A 68 17.11 -49.75 0.87
CA GLY A 68 16.48 -50.08 -0.41
C GLY A 68 15.46 -49.11 -0.99
N ALA A 69 15.05 -48.05 -0.31
CA ALA A 69 14.12 -47.08 -0.88
C ALA A 69 14.86 -45.79 -1.28
N GLY A 70 15.22 -45.69 -2.55
CA GLY A 70 15.58 -44.42 -3.18
C GLY A 70 14.37 -43.49 -3.13
N ASN A 71 14.31 -42.66 -2.09
CA ASN A 71 13.56 -41.42 -1.97
C ASN A 71 13.67 -41.01 -0.52
N TRP A 72 14.33 -39.88 -0.22
CA TRP A 72 14.45 -39.32 1.12
C TRP A 72 13.06 -39.23 1.80
N PRO A 73 12.67 -40.16 2.69
CA PRO A 73 11.36 -40.16 3.31
C PRO A 73 11.22 -38.97 4.28
N VAL A 74 12.37 -38.49 4.76
CA VAL A 74 12.51 -37.32 5.64
C VAL A 74 12.01 -36.04 4.97
N VAL A 75 12.22 -35.84 3.66
CA VAL A 75 11.74 -34.61 2.98
C VAL A 75 10.22 -34.60 2.89
N GLY A 76 9.60 -35.72 2.55
CA GLY A 76 8.14 -35.81 2.44
C GLY A 76 7.42 -35.66 3.79
N SER A 77 7.93 -36.30 4.84
CA SER A 77 7.37 -36.17 6.20
C SER A 77 7.58 -34.78 6.80
N TRP A 78 8.72 -34.15 6.50
CA TRP A 78 9.06 -32.79 6.93
C TRP A 78 8.20 -31.72 6.24
N MET A 79 7.97 -31.85 4.93
CA MET A 79 7.04 -30.99 4.19
C MET A 79 5.59 -31.12 4.69
N HIS A 80 5.15 -32.33 5.04
CA HIS A 80 3.81 -32.53 5.60
C HIS A 80 3.63 -31.90 6.99
N ALA A 81 4.68 -31.91 7.82
CA ALA A 81 4.66 -31.28 9.13
C ALA A 81 4.79 -29.75 9.05
N ARG A 82 5.33 -29.20 7.95
CA ARG A 82 5.57 -27.77 7.77
C ARG A 82 5.16 -27.29 6.37
N PRO A 83 3.85 -27.09 6.10
CA PRO A 83 3.35 -26.75 4.76
C PRO A 83 3.90 -25.43 4.20
N ALA A 84 4.25 -24.47 5.07
CA ALA A 84 4.88 -23.22 4.67
C ALA A 84 6.25 -23.43 3.99
N ILE A 85 7.01 -24.45 4.41
CA ILE A 85 8.30 -24.81 3.81
C ILE A 85 8.10 -25.52 2.48
N GLY A 86 7.08 -26.38 2.36
CA GLY A 86 6.70 -26.97 1.08
C GLY A 86 6.40 -25.90 0.02
N PHE A 87 5.65 -24.86 0.40
CA PHE A 87 5.41 -23.70 -0.46
C PHE A 87 6.69 -22.92 -0.77
N ALA A 88 7.50 -22.58 0.25
CA ALA A 88 8.76 -21.85 0.05
C ALA A 88 9.76 -22.62 -0.85
N MET A 89 9.79 -23.95 -0.75
CA MET A 89 10.56 -24.83 -1.63
C MET A 89 10.04 -24.81 -3.06
N ALA A 90 8.72 -24.87 -3.26
CA ALA A 90 8.13 -24.78 -4.60
C ALA A 90 8.48 -23.44 -5.28
N VAL A 91 8.41 -22.32 -4.53
CA VAL A 91 8.84 -20.99 -4.99
C VAL A 91 10.34 -20.96 -5.30
N THR A 92 11.17 -21.56 -4.45
CA THR A 92 12.63 -21.57 -4.59
C THR A 92 13.10 -22.41 -5.77
N LEU A 93 12.43 -23.52 -6.07
CA LEU A 93 12.78 -24.42 -7.17
C LEU A 93 12.35 -23.87 -8.54
N ASN A 94 11.28 -23.06 -8.58
CA ASN A 94 10.76 -22.47 -9.82
C ASN A 94 10.55 -20.94 -9.69
N PRO A 95 11.60 -20.17 -9.41
CA PRO A 95 11.46 -18.75 -9.09
C PRO A 95 10.93 -17.93 -10.29
N GLU A 96 11.38 -18.24 -11.51
CA GLU A 96 10.95 -17.53 -12.73
C GLU A 96 9.47 -17.77 -13.05
N ALA A 97 9.02 -19.03 -12.96
CA ALA A 97 7.61 -19.38 -13.20
C ALA A 97 6.69 -18.75 -12.15
N PHE A 98 7.11 -18.76 -10.88
CA PHE A 98 6.37 -18.10 -9.80
C PHE A 98 6.32 -16.58 -10.00
N ARG A 99 7.47 -15.96 -10.32
CA ARG A 99 7.58 -14.52 -10.61
C ARG A 99 6.60 -14.12 -11.73
N ALA A 100 6.62 -14.85 -12.84
CA ALA A 100 5.74 -14.57 -13.98
C ALA A 100 4.26 -14.66 -13.59
N MET A 101 3.84 -15.74 -12.91
CA MET A 101 2.46 -15.93 -12.49
C MET A 101 1.98 -14.84 -11.51
N VAL A 102 2.80 -14.46 -10.54
CA VAL A 102 2.44 -13.44 -9.55
C VAL A 102 2.41 -12.06 -10.18
N LEU A 103 3.36 -11.72 -11.06
CA LEU A 103 3.34 -10.46 -11.78
C LEU A 103 2.14 -10.36 -12.71
N GLU A 104 1.82 -11.42 -13.46
CA GLU A 104 0.63 -11.43 -14.31
C GLU A 104 -0.65 -11.17 -13.50
N ALA A 105 -0.81 -11.85 -12.36
CA ALA A 105 -1.96 -11.64 -11.47
C ALA A 105 -1.99 -10.21 -10.89
N ALA A 106 -0.84 -9.71 -10.40
CA ALA A 106 -0.75 -8.38 -9.82
C ALA A 106 -1.00 -7.27 -10.86
N LEU A 107 -0.50 -7.43 -12.09
CA LEU A 107 -0.69 -6.48 -13.17
C LEU A 107 -2.12 -6.48 -13.69
N LYS A 108 -2.81 -7.63 -13.67
CA LYS A 108 -4.23 -7.74 -14.04
C LYS A 108 -5.13 -6.94 -13.09
N GLU A 109 -4.79 -6.91 -11.80
CA GLU A 109 -5.51 -6.11 -10.79
C GLU A 109 -5.29 -4.59 -10.95
N LEU A 110 -4.29 -4.16 -11.72
CA LEU A 110 -4.01 -2.73 -11.89
C LEU A 110 -5.10 -1.98 -12.67
N ASN A 111 -5.89 -2.65 -13.52
CA ASN A 111 -7.10 -2.13 -14.20
C ASN A 111 -7.08 -0.64 -14.64
N GLY A 112 -5.93 -0.13 -15.11
CA GLY A 112 -5.79 1.28 -15.52
C GLY A 112 -5.95 2.30 -14.39
N GLY A 113 -5.89 1.87 -13.13
CA GLY A 113 -5.93 2.71 -11.96
C GLY A 113 -4.70 3.61 -11.85
N ARG A 114 -4.85 4.69 -11.09
CA ARG A 114 -3.73 5.58 -10.77
C ARG A 114 -2.63 4.81 -10.03
N GLN A 115 -1.39 4.99 -10.46
CA GLN A 115 -0.22 4.47 -9.78
C GLN A 115 0.57 5.63 -9.17
N GLU A 116 1.07 5.43 -7.96
CA GLU A 116 1.92 6.40 -7.26
C GLU A 116 3.00 5.66 -6.48
N HIS A 117 4.20 6.22 -6.49
CA HIS A 117 5.34 5.71 -5.73
C HIS A 117 5.02 5.60 -4.24
N ALA A 118 5.45 4.51 -3.60
CA ALA A 118 5.18 4.26 -2.19
C ALA A 118 5.71 5.38 -1.28
N THR A 119 6.93 5.85 -1.57
CA THR A 119 7.63 6.88 -0.80
C THR A 119 7.08 8.28 -1.10
N GLY A 120 6.77 8.57 -2.36
CA GLY A 120 6.22 9.86 -2.79
C GLY A 120 4.78 10.10 -2.35
N ARG A 121 4.03 9.04 -2.05
CA ARG A 121 2.61 9.14 -1.65
C ARG A 121 2.42 9.92 -0.36
N VAL A 122 3.22 9.64 0.67
CA VAL A 122 3.06 10.31 1.98
C VAL A 122 3.35 11.79 1.84
N GLU A 123 4.44 12.14 1.16
CA GLU A 123 4.81 13.54 0.91
C GLU A 123 3.76 14.27 0.08
N LEU A 124 3.25 13.64 -0.98
CA LEU A 124 2.22 14.22 -1.84
C LEU A 124 0.90 14.44 -1.09
N VAL A 125 0.48 13.48 -0.27
CA VAL A 125 -0.71 13.61 0.59
C VAL A 125 -0.54 14.75 1.58
N GLU A 126 0.62 14.87 2.24
CA GLU A 126 0.86 15.96 3.18
C GLU A 126 0.89 17.33 2.50
N GLN A 127 1.47 17.43 1.30
CA GLN A 127 1.40 18.64 0.48
C GLN A 127 -0.05 19.01 0.11
N LEU A 128 -0.84 18.03 -0.32
CA LEU A 128 -2.26 18.24 -0.67
C LEU A 128 -3.09 18.64 0.56
N ARG A 129 -2.86 18.02 1.72
CA ARG A 129 -3.49 18.41 3.00
C ARG A 129 -3.08 19.81 3.44
N GLY A 130 -1.84 20.22 3.19
CA GLY A 130 -1.39 21.60 3.39
C GLY A 130 -2.17 22.58 2.51
N LYS A 131 -2.33 22.28 1.21
CA LYS A 131 -3.13 23.10 0.28
C LYS A 131 -4.60 23.15 0.67
N LEU A 132 -5.17 22.01 1.10
CA LEU A 132 -6.55 21.93 1.57
C LEU A 132 -6.79 22.89 2.74
N ARG A 133 -5.90 22.89 3.74
CA ARG A 133 -5.99 23.81 4.90
C ARG A 133 -5.96 25.27 4.49
N LEU A 134 -5.12 25.65 3.52
CA LEU A 134 -5.08 27.02 3.01
C LEU A 134 -6.39 27.41 2.31
N LEU A 135 -6.93 26.54 1.45
CA LEU A 135 -8.20 26.80 0.78
C LEU A 135 -9.38 26.89 1.76
N GLU A 136 -9.41 26.06 2.80
CA GLU A 136 -10.44 26.11 3.83
C GLU A 136 -10.37 27.41 4.65
N ARG A 137 -9.16 27.95 4.91
CA ARG A 137 -8.99 29.28 5.52
C ARG A 137 -9.49 30.39 4.59
N ASP A 138 -9.17 30.31 3.30
CA ASP A 138 -9.64 31.29 2.30
C ASP A 138 -11.16 31.24 2.14
N GLU A 139 -11.78 30.06 2.25
CA GLU A 139 -13.24 29.90 2.28
C GLU A 139 -13.85 30.61 3.49
N GLU A 140 -13.33 30.36 4.70
CA GLU A 140 -13.86 30.99 5.92
C GLU A 140 -13.70 32.52 5.88
N ALA A 141 -12.56 33.02 5.41
CA ALA A 141 -12.35 34.46 5.24
C ALA A 141 -13.37 35.08 4.26
N GLU A 142 -13.74 34.35 3.20
CA GLU A 142 -14.75 34.80 2.24
C GLU A 142 -16.17 34.73 2.81
N VAL A 143 -16.49 33.71 3.62
CA VAL A 143 -17.75 33.60 4.36
C VAL A 143 -17.91 34.79 5.30
N LEU A 144 -16.91 35.07 6.13
CA LEU A 144 -16.93 36.22 7.06
C LEU A 144 -17.11 37.55 6.30
N ARG A 145 -16.40 37.75 5.20
CA ARG A 145 -16.54 38.94 4.34
C ARG A 145 -17.97 39.11 3.79
N LEU A 146 -18.62 38.00 3.43
CA LEU A 146 -20.00 38.02 2.93
C LEU A 146 -21.00 38.30 4.06
N GLU A 147 -20.81 37.69 5.23
CA GLU A 147 -21.60 37.95 6.44
C GLU A 147 -21.51 39.42 6.86
N GLU A 148 -20.31 40.00 6.91
CA GLU A 148 -20.08 41.43 7.18
C GLU A 148 -20.74 42.35 6.15
N SER A 149 -20.86 41.88 4.91
CA SER A 149 -21.55 42.60 3.83
C SER A 149 -23.08 42.45 3.87
N GLY A 150 -23.63 41.79 4.91
CA GLY A 150 -25.05 41.52 5.09
C GLY A 150 -25.60 40.42 4.17
N ILE A 151 -24.73 39.58 3.60
CA ILE A 151 -25.12 38.43 2.77
C ILE A 151 -25.01 37.18 3.63
N ASP A 152 -26.12 36.47 3.78
CA ASP A 152 -26.11 35.18 4.47
C ASP A 152 -25.31 34.15 3.67
N ALA A 153 -24.20 33.69 4.25
CA ALA A 153 -23.29 32.73 3.64
C ALA A 153 -23.15 31.51 4.56
N LEU A 154 -23.80 30.42 4.19
CA LEU A 154 -23.76 29.18 4.98
C LEU A 154 -22.38 28.54 4.91
N ARG A 155 -21.84 28.10 6.05
CA ARG A 155 -20.63 27.25 6.12
C ARG A 155 -20.95 25.83 5.65
N ARG A 156 -19.95 25.10 5.15
CA ARG A 156 -20.11 23.69 4.76
C ARG A 156 -20.20 22.79 5.99
N ALA A 157 -20.98 21.71 5.90
CA ALA A 157 -21.14 20.75 6.99
C ALA A 157 -19.86 19.94 7.30
N ASP A 158 -18.97 19.82 6.31
CA ASP A 158 -17.70 19.08 6.39
C ASP A 158 -16.47 20.00 6.53
N ALA A 159 -16.68 21.27 6.88
CA ALA A 159 -15.59 22.22 7.11
C ALA A 159 -14.79 21.83 8.36
N ASP A 160 -13.46 22.02 8.32
CA ASP A 160 -12.59 21.77 9.47
C ASP A 160 -12.99 22.69 10.65
N PRO A 161 -13.45 22.14 11.79
CA PRO A 161 -13.82 22.95 12.95
C PRO A 161 -12.67 23.84 13.44
N ALA A 162 -11.42 23.41 13.31
CA ALA A 162 -10.28 24.22 13.74
C ALA A 162 -10.09 25.46 12.86
N VAL A 163 -10.43 25.39 11.57
CA VAL A 163 -10.39 26.53 10.65
C VAL A 163 -11.56 27.48 10.93
N VAL A 164 -12.77 26.93 11.07
CA VAL A 164 -13.99 27.72 11.36
C VAL A 164 -13.88 28.47 12.71
N LEU A 165 -13.29 27.83 13.72
CA LEU A 165 -13.09 28.43 15.05
C LEU A 165 -11.84 29.34 15.14
N GLY A 166 -11.07 29.48 14.05
CA GLY A 166 -9.83 30.28 14.04
C GLY A 166 -8.69 29.71 14.89
N LEU A 167 -8.73 28.40 15.19
CA LEU A 167 -7.73 27.71 16.01
C LEU A 167 -6.57 27.14 15.18
N ALA A 168 -6.80 26.89 13.89
CA ALA A 168 -5.76 26.48 12.97
C ALA A 168 -4.99 27.71 12.45
N ALA A 169 -3.96 28.15 13.19
CA ALA A 169 -2.97 29.15 12.75
C ALA A 169 -1.89 28.54 11.85
#